data_AF-W1V5I3-F1
#
_entry.id   AF-W1V5I3-F1
#
_cell.length_a   1.000
_cell.length_b   1.000
_cell.length_c   1.000
_cell.angle_alpha   90.00
_cell.angle_beta   90.00
_cell.angle_gamma   90.00
#
_symmetry.space_group_name_H-M   'P 1'
#
loop_
_entity.id
_entity.type
_entity.pdbx_description
1 polymer ?
#
loop_
_entity_poly.entity_id
_entity_poly.type
_entity_poly.pdbx_seq_one_letter_code
_entity_poly.pdbx_strand_id
1 'polypeptide(L)'
;LSIAPDTEADYVWRPLQSLSLLSERWGALFSGYEVNPLWWGLYNWARESETYRPRLAEVSRGIRDNNDVPVITQDLVNGLFLSKGYMSGSVTRLERYQQCPFKFYAQYGLKLEPRPVRSFGAPEIGTFLHANLERLGNYLLENNKQWRDLDEEEQENLCRTVADEILQENQLGEETSDAYQKAIEQRVQRTLHVTVDRL
;
A
#
# COMPACT_ATOMS: atom_id res chain seq x y z
N LEU A 1 -15.84 11.41 -24.95
CA LEU A 1 -17.16 11.66 -25.56
C LEU A 1 -17.11 10.82 -26.81
N SER A 2 -17.71 9.62 -26.85
CA SER A 2 -17.45 8.69 -27.96
C SER A 2 -17.95 9.29 -29.28
N ILE A 3 -17.02 9.75 -30.12
CA ILE A 3 -17.33 10.30 -31.44
C ILE A 3 -17.67 9.11 -32.35
N ALA A 4 -18.88 9.12 -32.92
CA ALA A 4 -19.35 8.06 -33.79
C ALA A 4 -18.54 8.01 -35.11
N PRO A 5 -18.32 6.81 -35.69
CA PRO A 5 -17.76 6.69 -37.03
C PRO A 5 -18.56 7.52 -38.04
N ASP A 6 -17.88 8.13 -39.01
CA ASP A 6 -18.45 8.96 -40.09
C ASP A 6 -19.03 10.32 -39.66
N THR A 7 -18.89 10.70 -38.38
CA THR A 7 -19.28 12.04 -37.87
C THR A 7 -18.08 12.92 -37.55
N GLU A 8 -16.85 12.49 -37.84
CA GLU A 8 -15.62 13.17 -37.40
C GLU A 8 -15.45 14.60 -37.94
N ALA A 9 -16.03 14.89 -39.11
CA ALA A 9 -16.01 16.22 -39.72
C ALA A 9 -16.76 17.26 -38.88
N ASP A 10 -17.84 16.86 -38.19
CA ASP A 10 -18.65 17.76 -37.35
C ASP A 10 -17.89 18.25 -36.10
N TYR A 11 -16.80 17.56 -35.75
CA TYR A 11 -15.94 17.88 -34.62
C TYR A 11 -14.76 18.78 -35.01
N VAL A 12 -14.59 19.13 -36.29
CA VAL A 12 -13.55 20.06 -36.80
C VAL A 12 -14.16 21.42 -37.12
N TRP A 13 -14.34 22.25 -36.09
CA TRP A 13 -14.96 23.58 -36.24
C TRP A 13 -14.20 24.64 -35.46
N ARG A 14 -14.03 24.44 -34.15
CA ARG A 14 -13.27 25.34 -33.27
C ARG A 14 -11.90 24.75 -32.96
N PRO A 15 -10.79 25.37 -33.43
CA PRO A 15 -9.44 24.83 -33.28
C PRO A 15 -9.10 24.30 -31.89
N LEU A 16 -9.38 25.05 -30.82
CA LEU A 16 -9.06 24.63 -29.45
C LEU A 16 -9.88 23.41 -28.98
N GLN A 17 -11.14 23.33 -29.39
CA GLN A 17 -12.03 22.23 -29.01
C GLN A 17 -11.68 20.97 -29.81
N SER A 18 -11.49 21.11 -31.13
CA SER A 18 -11.06 20.03 -32.00
C SER A 18 -9.72 19.45 -31.56
N LEU A 19 -8.76 20.30 -31.16
CA LEU A 19 -7.47 19.85 -30.63
C LEU A 19 -7.60 19.09 -29.32
N SER A 20 -8.59 19.42 -28.48
CA SER A 20 -8.80 18.71 -27.20
C SER A 20 -9.34 17.29 -27.40
N LEU A 21 -9.95 16.99 -28.56
CA LEU A 21 -10.43 15.65 -28.92
C LEU A 21 -9.31 14.75 -29.45
N LEU A 22 -8.15 15.31 -29.80
CA LEU A 22 -7.02 14.51 -30.28
C LEU A 22 -6.56 13.47 -29.27
N SER A 23 -6.54 13.78 -27.96
CA SER A 23 -6.10 12.83 -26.94
C SER A 23 -6.91 11.53 -26.92
N GLU A 24 -8.22 11.61 -27.15
CA GLU A 24 -9.10 10.44 -27.26
C GLU A 24 -8.77 9.60 -28.50
N ARG A 25 -8.49 10.26 -29.63
CA ARG A 25 -8.15 9.60 -30.91
C ARG A 25 -6.79 8.94 -30.88
N TRP A 26 -5.82 9.57 -30.25
CA TRP A 26 -4.53 8.95 -30.03
C TRP A 26 -4.64 7.72 -29.11
N GLY A 27 -5.45 7.77 -28.05
CA GLY A 27 -5.73 6.61 -27.21
C GLY A 27 -6.32 5.43 -27.99
N ALA A 28 -7.24 5.70 -28.92
CA ALA A 28 -7.79 4.69 -29.83
C ALA A 28 -6.72 4.10 -30.77
N LEU A 29 -5.83 4.95 -31.31
CA LEU A 29 -4.70 4.51 -32.15
C LEU A 29 -3.75 3.57 -31.41
N PHE A 30 -3.35 3.91 -30.18
CA PHE A 30 -2.48 3.05 -29.36
C PHE A 30 -3.16 1.74 -28.94
N SER A 31 -4.48 1.74 -28.90
CA SER A 31 -5.31 0.56 -28.64
C SER A 31 -5.54 -0.29 -29.91
N GLY A 32 -4.94 0.06 -31.04
CA GLY A 32 -5.00 -0.68 -32.30
C GLY A 32 -6.19 -0.38 -33.20
N TYR A 33 -6.97 0.67 -32.91
CA TYR A 33 -8.07 1.11 -33.77
C TYR A 33 -7.58 2.04 -34.86
N GLU A 34 -8.15 1.94 -36.06
CA GLU A 34 -7.89 2.89 -37.14
C GLU A 34 -8.46 4.26 -36.80
N VAL A 35 -7.66 5.30 -37.04
CA VAL A 35 -8.05 6.69 -36.84
C VAL A 35 -8.18 7.36 -38.18
N ASN A 36 -9.32 8.02 -38.39
CA ASN A 36 -9.63 8.74 -39.63
C ASN A 36 -8.49 9.74 -40.01
N PRO A 37 -8.03 9.77 -41.28
CA PRO A 37 -6.98 10.68 -41.76
C PRO A 37 -7.19 12.17 -41.43
N LEU A 38 -8.44 12.59 -41.25
CA LEU A 38 -8.78 13.96 -40.85
C LEU A 38 -8.10 14.39 -39.54
N TRP A 39 -7.91 13.48 -38.58
CA TRP A 39 -7.22 13.78 -37.32
C TRP A 39 -5.72 14.00 -37.53
N TRP A 40 -5.11 13.31 -38.48
CA TRP A 40 -3.72 13.55 -38.90
C TRP A 40 -3.57 14.93 -39.57
N GLY A 41 -4.57 15.33 -40.37
CA GLY A 41 -4.65 16.68 -40.95
C GLY A 41 -4.70 17.77 -39.88
N LEU A 42 -5.57 17.62 -38.89
CA LEU A 42 -5.69 18.56 -37.77
C LEU A 42 -4.39 18.65 -36.95
N TYR A 43 -3.74 17.51 -36.70
CA TYR A 43 -2.45 17.45 -36.00
C TYR A 43 -1.35 18.20 -36.78
N ASN A 44 -1.19 17.92 -38.08
CA ASN A 44 -0.15 18.55 -38.90
C ASN A 44 -0.39 20.06 -39.02
N TRP A 45 -1.64 20.47 -39.25
CA TRP A 45 -2.02 21.88 -39.30
C TRP A 45 -1.69 22.62 -37.99
N ALA A 46 -2.03 22.05 -36.83
CA ALA A 46 -1.74 22.68 -35.55
C ALA A 46 -0.26 22.67 -35.18
N ARG A 47 0.52 21.72 -35.74
CA ARG A 47 1.98 21.66 -35.58
C ARG A 47 2.68 22.77 -36.36
N GLU A 48 2.16 23.11 -37.54
CA GLU A 48 2.68 24.17 -38.42
C GLU A 48 2.22 25.57 -38.00
N SER A 49 1.11 25.69 -37.27
CA SER A 49 0.61 26.96 -36.75
C SER A 49 1.33 27.40 -35.47
N GLU A 50 1.96 28.57 -35.50
CA GLU A 50 2.62 29.17 -34.33
C GLU A 50 1.64 29.46 -33.18
N THR A 51 0.38 29.81 -33.51
CA THR A 51 -0.69 30.08 -32.53
C THR A 51 -1.18 28.82 -31.81
N TYR A 52 -1.29 27.69 -32.51
CA TYR A 52 -1.94 26.48 -31.96
C TYR A 52 -0.94 25.40 -31.51
N ARG A 53 0.33 25.52 -31.89
CA ARG A 53 1.40 24.62 -31.47
C ARG A 53 1.52 24.45 -29.94
N PRO A 54 1.40 25.50 -29.10
CA PRO A 54 1.42 25.33 -27.65
C PRO A 54 0.27 24.44 -27.15
N ARG A 55 -0.95 24.66 -27.68
CA ARG A 55 -2.11 23.86 -27.31
C ARG A 55 -1.97 22.40 -27.74
N LEU A 56 -1.41 22.16 -28.93
CA LEU A 56 -1.12 20.81 -29.40
C LEU A 56 -0.13 20.09 -28.46
N ALA A 57 0.92 20.79 -27.99
CA ALA A 57 1.90 20.24 -27.07
C ALA A 57 1.31 19.88 -25.70
N GLU A 58 0.31 20.64 -25.22
CA GLU A 58 -0.42 20.30 -24.00
C GLU A 58 -1.26 19.03 -24.17
N VAL A 59 -2.09 18.96 -25.21
CA VAL A 59 -3.00 17.82 -25.41
C VAL A 59 -2.23 16.54 -25.75
N SER A 60 -1.07 16.67 -26.39
CA SER A 60 -0.20 15.52 -26.70
C SER A 60 0.73 15.10 -25.56
N ARG A 61 0.78 15.84 -24.45
CA ARG A 61 1.68 15.53 -23.33
C ARG A 61 1.36 14.17 -22.70
N GLY A 62 0.09 13.92 -22.39
CA GLY A 62 -0.34 12.66 -21.76
C GLY A 62 -0.15 11.42 -22.64
N ILE A 63 0.07 11.59 -23.94
CA ILE A 63 0.41 10.50 -24.87
C ILE A 63 1.88 10.14 -24.77
N ARG A 64 2.73 11.13 -24.50
CA ARG A 64 4.18 10.94 -24.40
C ARG A 64 4.64 10.66 -22.97
N ASP A 65 3.77 10.87 -21.98
CA ASP A 65 4.04 10.50 -20.60
C ASP A 65 4.13 8.98 -20.51
N ASN A 66 5.36 8.50 -20.32
CA ASN A 66 5.62 7.16 -19.86
C ASN A 66 5.94 7.23 -18.37
N ASN A 67 5.43 6.27 -17.60
CA ASN A 67 5.75 6.15 -16.17
C ASN A 67 7.13 5.52 -15.95
N ASP A 68 8.10 5.89 -16.79
CA ASP A 68 9.48 5.44 -16.68
C ASP A 68 10.13 6.12 -15.48
N VAL A 69 10.55 5.31 -14.52
CA VAL A 69 11.24 5.78 -13.33
C VAL A 69 12.74 5.79 -13.62
N PRO A 70 13.42 6.94 -13.53
CA PRO A 70 14.87 6.99 -13.72
C PRO A 70 15.59 6.21 -12.63
N VAL A 71 16.74 5.63 -12.97
CA VAL A 71 17.60 4.94 -12.01
C VAL A 71 18.17 5.97 -11.03
N ILE A 72 18.05 5.70 -9.73
CA ILE A 72 18.62 6.54 -8.68
C ILE A 72 20.15 6.51 -8.70
N THR A 73 20.78 7.65 -8.42
CA THR A 73 22.24 7.76 -8.40
C THR A 73 22.84 7.04 -7.20
N GLN A 74 24.10 6.62 -7.32
CA GLN A 74 24.83 5.95 -6.23
C GLN A 74 24.90 6.81 -4.96
N ASP A 75 25.04 8.13 -5.11
CA ASP A 75 25.07 9.06 -3.98
C ASP A 75 23.74 9.07 -3.21
N LEU A 76 22.62 8.99 -3.93
CA LEU A 76 21.29 8.93 -3.34
C LEU A 76 21.09 7.59 -2.58
N VAL A 77 21.57 6.49 -3.15
CA VAL A 77 21.56 5.17 -2.51
C VAL A 77 22.36 5.21 -1.20
N ASN A 78 23.55 5.81 -1.24
CA ASN A 78 24.43 5.91 -0.08
C ASN A 78 23.77 6.73 1.05
N GLY A 79 23.19 7.88 0.70
CA GLY A 79 22.52 8.77 1.67
C GLY A 79 21.25 8.18 2.28
N LEU A 80 20.44 7.46 1.48
CA LEU A 80 19.16 6.92 1.94
C LEU A 80 19.30 5.58 2.67
N PHE A 81 20.20 4.70 2.21
CA PHE A 81 20.23 3.31 2.65
C PHE A 81 21.49 2.89 3.39
N LEU A 82 22.60 3.61 3.23
CA LEU A 82 23.93 3.24 3.76
C LEU A 82 24.48 4.30 4.71
N SER A 83 23.63 4.85 5.58
CA SER A 83 24.01 5.92 6.53
C SER A 83 25.17 5.57 7.48
N LYS A 84 25.44 4.27 7.69
CA LYS A 84 26.58 3.76 8.50
C LYS A 84 27.59 2.93 7.69
N GLY A 85 27.55 3.02 6.35
CA GLY A 85 28.43 2.23 5.46
C GLY A 85 28.00 0.78 5.25
N TYR A 86 26.91 0.34 5.88
CA TYR A 86 26.30 -0.97 5.66
C TYR A 86 24.77 -0.85 5.70
N MET A 87 24.10 -1.79 5.04
CA MET A 87 22.64 -1.82 4.99
C MET A 87 22.13 -2.71 6.13
N SER A 88 21.50 -2.12 7.13
CA SER A 88 20.80 -2.89 8.18
C SER A 88 19.43 -3.36 7.65
N GLY A 89 19.16 -4.65 7.59
CA GLY A 89 17.88 -5.16 7.07
C GLY A 89 17.49 -6.52 7.64
N SER A 90 16.18 -6.82 7.57
CA SER A 90 15.61 -8.14 7.84
C SER A 90 15.35 -8.88 6.52
N VAL A 91 15.08 -10.19 6.60
CA VAL A 91 14.65 -10.99 5.44
C VAL A 91 13.43 -10.35 4.75
N THR A 92 12.46 -9.87 5.54
CA THR A 92 11.27 -9.17 5.06
C THR A 92 11.60 -7.92 4.23
N ARG A 93 12.69 -7.23 4.57
CA ARG A 93 13.14 -6.04 3.84
C ARG A 93 13.66 -6.40 2.44
N LEU A 94 14.35 -7.54 2.30
CA LEU A 94 14.82 -8.07 1.01
C LEU A 94 13.67 -8.65 0.17
N GLU A 95 12.74 -9.37 0.80
CA GLU A 95 11.54 -9.88 0.14
C GLU A 95 10.68 -8.75 -0.45
N ARG A 96 10.54 -7.63 0.27
CA ARG A 96 9.83 -6.45 -0.23
C ARG A 96 10.49 -5.85 -1.46
N TYR A 97 11.83 -5.81 -1.52
CA TYR A 97 12.54 -5.31 -2.69
C TYR A 97 12.32 -6.23 -3.91
N GLN A 98 12.43 -7.54 -3.71
CA GLN A 98 12.14 -8.56 -4.73
C GLN A 98 10.71 -8.42 -5.29
N GLN A 99 9.71 -8.17 -4.45
CA GLN A 99 8.33 -7.98 -4.87
C GLN A 99 8.14 -6.71 -5.70
N CYS A 100 8.69 -5.57 -5.25
CA CYS A 100 8.58 -4.30 -5.96
C CYS A 100 9.65 -3.30 -5.47
N PRO A 101 10.65 -2.96 -6.31
CA PRO A 101 11.68 -1.98 -5.98
C PRO A 101 11.13 -0.59 -5.64
N PHE A 102 10.05 -0.17 -6.31
CA PHE A 102 9.42 1.13 -6.05
C PHE A 102 8.75 1.17 -4.67
N LYS A 103 8.02 0.12 -4.29
CA LYS A 103 7.41 0.00 -2.95
C LYS A 103 8.47 0.04 -1.86
N PHE A 104 9.60 -0.64 -2.10
CA PHE A 104 10.75 -0.59 -1.21
C PHE A 104 11.30 0.84 -1.07
N TYR A 105 11.49 1.56 -2.17
CA TYR A 105 11.96 2.94 -2.14
C TYR A 105 11.00 3.88 -1.42
N ALA A 106 9.70 3.78 -1.70
CA ALA A 106 8.65 4.57 -1.06
C ALA A 106 8.64 4.37 0.47
N GLN A 107 8.72 3.12 0.92
CA GLN A 107 8.64 2.82 2.35
C GLN A 107 9.96 3.05 3.09
N TYR A 108 11.09 2.58 2.54
CA TYR A 108 12.37 2.60 3.27
C TYR A 108 13.29 3.76 2.87
N GLY A 109 13.14 4.31 1.67
CA GLY A 109 13.89 5.49 1.22
C GLY A 109 13.17 6.77 1.65
N LEU A 110 11.91 6.93 1.24
CA LEU A 110 11.11 8.13 1.54
C LEU A 110 10.45 8.09 2.93
N LYS A 111 10.45 6.93 3.60
CA LYS A 111 9.81 6.73 4.92
C LYS A 111 8.33 7.06 4.91
N LEU A 112 7.64 6.72 3.81
CA LEU A 112 6.20 6.88 3.72
C LEU A 112 5.51 5.83 4.58
N GLU A 113 4.69 6.31 5.50
CA GLU A 113 3.87 5.48 6.37
C GLU A 113 2.39 5.72 6.04
N PRO A 114 1.57 4.66 5.98
CA PRO A 114 0.13 4.83 5.86
C PRO A 114 -0.37 5.57 7.10
N ARG A 115 -1.47 6.31 6.95
CA ARG A 115 -2.13 6.94 8.08
C ARG A 115 -2.42 5.89 9.15
N PRO A 116 -2.09 6.13 10.43
CA PRO A 116 -2.49 5.24 11.50
C PRO A 116 -4.02 5.21 11.56
N VAL A 117 -4.59 4.06 11.22
CA VAL A 117 -6.00 3.75 11.40
C VAL A 117 -6.07 2.61 12.40
N ARG A 118 -6.89 2.75 13.44
CA ARG A 118 -7.06 1.71 14.44
C ARG A 118 -7.82 0.54 13.80
N SER A 119 -7.06 -0.41 13.27
CA SER A 119 -7.57 -1.69 12.76
C SER A 119 -6.87 -2.82 13.49
N PHE A 120 -7.60 -3.88 13.80
CA PHE A 120 -7.10 -5.07 14.46
C PHE A 120 -7.22 -6.17 13.41
N GLY A 121 -6.19 -6.21 12.57
CA GLY A 121 -6.02 -7.13 11.47
C GLY A 121 -5.19 -8.35 11.87
N ALA A 122 -4.99 -9.23 10.89
CA ALA A 122 -4.22 -10.47 11.06
C ALA A 122 -2.77 -10.28 11.59
N PRO A 123 -2.01 -9.22 11.23
CA PRO A 123 -0.65 -9.04 11.71
C PRO A 123 -0.56 -8.69 13.21
N GLU A 124 -1.48 -7.86 13.71
CA GLU A 124 -1.49 -7.50 15.14
C GLU A 124 -1.86 -8.70 16.00
N ILE A 125 -2.79 -9.56 15.54
CA ILE A 125 -3.15 -10.80 16.24
C ILE A 125 -1.93 -11.71 16.44
N GLY A 126 -1.11 -11.90 15.39
CA GLY A 126 0.07 -12.76 15.49
C GLY A 126 1.09 -12.22 16.50
N THR A 127 1.38 -10.93 16.44
CA THR A 127 2.31 -10.26 17.38
C THR A 127 1.79 -10.35 18.81
N PHE A 128 0.49 -10.16 18.99
CA PHE A 128 -0.19 -10.26 20.27
C PHE A 128 -0.10 -11.69 20.83
N LEU A 129 -0.43 -12.72 20.03
CA LEU A 129 -0.34 -14.12 20.45
C LEU A 129 1.09 -14.50 20.85
N HIS A 130 2.10 -14.08 20.09
CA HIS A 130 3.49 -14.31 20.44
C HIS A 130 3.86 -13.68 21.80
N ALA A 131 3.45 -12.44 22.05
CA ALA A 131 3.68 -11.77 23.33
C ALA A 131 2.99 -12.47 24.51
N ASN A 132 1.77 -12.99 24.31
CA ASN A 132 1.05 -13.75 25.35
C ASN A 132 1.76 -15.07 25.65
N LEU A 133 2.13 -15.83 24.61
CA LEU A 133 2.83 -17.10 24.78
C LEU A 133 4.20 -16.90 25.44
N GLU A 134 4.92 -15.83 25.11
CA GLU A 134 6.16 -15.47 25.77
C GLU A 134 5.96 -15.19 27.27
N ARG A 135 4.94 -14.39 27.63
CA ARG A 135 4.61 -14.12 29.04
C ARG A 135 4.16 -15.36 29.81
N LEU A 136 3.30 -16.19 29.21
CA LEU A 136 2.88 -17.47 29.80
C LEU A 136 4.08 -18.38 30.02
N GLY A 137 4.98 -18.48 29.03
CA GLY A 137 6.22 -19.23 29.15
C GLY A 137 7.12 -18.72 30.27
N ASN A 138 7.26 -17.39 30.41
CA ASN A 138 8.03 -16.78 31.48
C ASN A 138 7.40 -17.04 32.87
N TYR A 139 6.07 -16.92 33.00
CA TYR A 139 5.36 -17.23 34.24
C TYR A 139 5.55 -18.68 34.68
N LEU A 140 5.46 -19.62 33.73
CA LEU A 140 5.70 -21.04 33.98
C LEU A 140 7.13 -21.30 34.45
N LEU A 141 8.11 -20.66 33.80
CA LEU A 141 9.52 -20.72 34.19
C LEU A 141 9.75 -20.19 35.61
N GLU A 142 9.18 -19.03 35.96
CA GLU A 142 9.31 -18.42 37.29
C GLU A 142 8.69 -19.28 38.40
N ASN A 143 7.60 -19.97 38.11
CA ASN A 143 6.91 -20.83 39.07
C ASN A 143 7.40 -22.30 39.06
N ASN A 144 8.45 -22.61 38.30
CA ASN A 144 8.95 -23.98 38.08
C ASN A 144 7.86 -24.97 37.65
N LYS A 145 6.87 -24.49 36.88
CA LYS A 145 5.79 -25.30 36.31
C LYS A 145 6.07 -25.59 34.84
N GLN A 146 5.64 -26.75 34.34
CA GLN A 146 5.61 -27.03 32.91
C GLN A 146 4.19 -26.86 32.37
N TRP A 147 4.05 -26.69 31.05
CA TRP A 147 2.74 -26.61 30.38
C TRP A 147 1.79 -27.77 30.74
N ARG A 148 2.36 -28.95 30.99
CA ARG A 148 1.63 -30.18 31.36
C ARG A 148 1.11 -30.20 32.80
N ASP A 149 1.59 -29.29 33.63
CA ASP A 149 1.24 -29.21 35.05
C ASP A 149 0.11 -28.22 35.32
N LEU A 150 -0.38 -27.55 34.27
CA LEU A 150 -1.54 -26.66 34.34
C LEU A 150 -2.83 -27.47 34.27
N ASP A 151 -3.76 -27.19 35.19
CA ASP A 151 -5.14 -27.64 35.04
C ASP A 151 -5.97 -26.67 34.17
N GLU A 152 -7.16 -27.08 33.73
CA GLU A 152 -8.01 -26.27 32.85
C GLU A 152 -8.41 -24.92 33.49
N GLU A 153 -8.60 -24.87 34.82
CA GLU A 153 -8.95 -23.63 35.53
C GLU A 153 -7.75 -22.67 35.66
N GLU A 154 -6.56 -23.20 35.92
CA GLU A 154 -5.30 -22.48 35.98
C GLU A 154 -4.96 -21.92 34.59
N GLN A 155 -5.16 -22.70 33.54
CA GLN A 155 -4.93 -22.28 32.15
C GLN A 155 -5.88 -21.13 31.75
N GLU A 156 -7.18 -21.24 32.05
CA GLU A 156 -8.15 -20.20 31.73
C GLU A 156 -7.86 -18.90 32.51
N ASN A 157 -7.55 -19.01 33.80
CA ASN A 157 -7.19 -17.85 34.61
C ASN A 157 -5.89 -17.19 34.13
N LEU A 158 -4.85 -17.97 33.80
CA LEU A 158 -3.58 -17.44 33.28
C LEU A 158 -3.80 -16.70 31.96
N CYS A 159 -4.55 -17.31 31.03
CA CYS A 159 -4.85 -16.71 29.74
C CYS A 159 -5.62 -15.39 29.90
N ARG A 160 -6.57 -15.32 30.85
CA ARG A 160 -7.31 -14.10 31.14
C ARG A 160 -6.41 -13.01 31.71
N THR A 161 -5.60 -13.33 32.72
CA THR A 161 -4.68 -12.36 33.36
C THR A 161 -3.68 -11.79 32.36
N VAL A 162 -3.04 -12.63 31.55
CA VAL A 162 -2.04 -12.17 30.57
C VAL A 162 -2.69 -11.34 29.45
N ALA A 163 -3.89 -11.73 29.00
CA ALA A 163 -4.64 -10.94 28.03
C ALA A 163 -5.02 -9.56 28.59
N ASP A 164 -5.50 -9.49 29.83
CA ASP A 164 -5.89 -8.25 30.50
C ASP A 164 -4.69 -7.30 30.68
N GLU A 165 -3.52 -7.81 31.08
CA GLU A 165 -2.30 -7.02 31.23
C GLU A 165 -1.82 -6.42 29.90
N ILE A 166 -1.81 -7.21 28.82
CA ILE A 166 -1.39 -6.71 27.50
C ILE A 166 -2.41 -5.72 26.95
N LEU A 167 -3.71 -5.93 27.22
CA LEU A 167 -4.74 -4.96 26.87
C LEU A 167 -4.55 -3.64 27.63
N GLN A 168 -4.20 -3.67 28.92
CA GLN A 168 -3.90 -2.46 29.70
C GLN A 168 -2.65 -1.72 29.20
N GLU A 169 -1.59 -2.42 28.84
CA GLU A 169 -0.39 -1.79 28.26
C GLU A 169 -0.68 -1.13 26.90
N ASN A 170 -1.54 -1.75 26.08
CA ASN A 170 -1.99 -1.16 24.81
C ASN A 170 -3.02 -0.04 24.97
N GLN A 171 -3.56 0.18 26.18
CA GLN A 171 -4.54 1.23 26.51
C GLN A 171 -3.90 2.58 26.86
N LEU A 172 -2.57 2.69 26.96
CA LEU A 172 -1.86 3.94 27.31
C LEU A 172 -1.97 5.09 26.26
N GLY A 173 -2.93 5.02 25.33
CA GLY A 173 -3.20 6.05 24.32
C GLY A 173 -4.70 6.29 24.11
N GLU A 174 -5.28 7.10 24.99
CA GLU A 174 -6.58 7.80 24.92
C GLU A 174 -7.91 7.01 24.79
N GLU A 175 -8.89 7.59 25.47
CA GLU A 175 -10.30 7.22 25.60
C GLU A 175 -10.98 7.08 24.24
N THR A 176 -11.36 5.87 23.82
CA THR A 176 -12.64 5.58 23.14
C THR A 176 -12.78 4.12 22.66
N SER A 177 -14.00 3.60 22.91
CA SER A 177 -14.71 2.50 22.24
C SER A 177 -14.64 1.09 22.85
N ASP A 178 -15.44 0.93 23.91
CA ASP A 178 -15.77 -0.28 24.67
C ASP A 178 -16.18 -1.48 23.77
N ALA A 179 -16.96 -1.26 22.70
CA ALA A 179 -17.43 -2.34 21.84
C ALA A 179 -16.33 -2.95 20.95
N TYR A 180 -15.40 -2.13 20.48
CA TYR A 180 -14.30 -2.57 19.63
C TYR A 180 -13.23 -3.31 20.44
N GLN A 181 -12.88 -2.77 21.61
CA GLN A 181 -11.96 -3.43 22.55
C GLN A 181 -12.52 -4.77 23.03
N LYS A 182 -13.80 -4.83 23.38
CA LYS A 182 -14.46 -6.06 23.80
C LYS A 182 -14.50 -7.13 22.69
N ALA A 183 -14.69 -6.72 21.44
CA ALA A 183 -14.64 -7.65 20.30
C ALA A 183 -13.23 -8.21 20.08
N ILE A 184 -12.19 -7.41 20.32
CA ILE A 184 -10.80 -7.84 20.26
C ILE A 184 -10.49 -8.82 21.39
N GLU A 185 -10.84 -8.47 22.63
CA GLU A 185 -10.64 -9.30 23.82
C GLU A 185 -11.27 -10.69 23.66
N GLN A 186 -12.54 -10.77 23.25
CA GLN A 186 -13.23 -12.03 23.04
C GLN A 186 -12.56 -12.89 21.96
N ARG A 187 -12.08 -12.27 20.87
CA ARG A 187 -11.41 -12.99 19.78
C ARG A 187 -10.04 -13.48 20.21
N VAL A 188 -9.34 -12.69 21.00
CA VAL A 188 -8.03 -13.00 21.58
C VAL A 188 -8.12 -14.17 22.55
N GLN A 189 -8.98 -14.09 23.57
CA GLN A 189 -9.17 -15.15 24.57
C GLN A 189 -9.52 -16.47 23.89
N ARG A 190 -10.44 -16.43 22.91
CA ARG A 190 -10.80 -17.61 22.13
C ARG A 190 -9.63 -18.20 21.35
N THR A 191 -8.76 -17.37 20.77
CA THR A 191 -7.62 -17.85 19.97
C THR A 191 -6.50 -18.38 20.86
N LEU A 192 -6.25 -17.75 22.01
CA LEU A 192 -5.29 -18.22 23.00
C LEU A 192 -5.71 -19.56 23.59
N HIS A 193 -6.96 -19.68 24.04
CA HIS A 193 -7.47 -20.94 24.59
C HIS A 193 -7.30 -22.10 23.61
N VAL A 194 -7.67 -21.91 22.34
CA VAL A 194 -7.49 -22.94 21.29
C VAL A 194 -6.02 -23.26 21.03
N THR A 195 -5.12 -22.30 21.22
CA THR A 195 -3.68 -22.51 21.00
C THR A 195 -3.06 -23.27 22.16
N VAL A 196 -3.41 -22.92 23.41
CA VAL A 196 -2.88 -23.59 24.60
C VAL A 196 -3.46 -24.99 24.76
N ASP A 197 -4.75 -25.23 24.44
CA ASP A 197 -5.33 -26.58 24.41
C ASP A 197 -4.64 -27.54 23.44
N ARG A 198 -3.90 -27.01 22.46
CA ARG A 198 -3.20 -27.79 21.43
C ARG A 198 -1.73 -28.04 21.75
N LEU A 199 -1.19 -27.44 22.81
CA LEU A 199 0.21 -27.54 23.24
C LEU A 199 0.38 -28.63 24.31
#